data_AF-A0A7D9DX89-F1
#
_entry.id   AF-A0A7D9DX89-F1
#
_cell.length_a   1.000
_cell.length_b   1.000
_cell.length_c   1.000
_cell.angle_alpha   90.00
_cell.angle_beta   90.00
_cell.angle_gamma   90.00
#
_symmetry.space_group_name_H-M   'P 1'
#
loop_
_entity.id
_entity.type
_entity.pdbx_description
1 polymer ?
#
loop_
_entity_poly.entity_id
_entity_poly.type
_entity_poly.pdbx_seq_one_letter_code
_entity_poly.pdbx_strand_id
1 'polypeptide(L)' 'MAVCDARYVFTLVNVGDFGSNNDSGVLENSTIGKAFASDQMGLPDEQHVE' A
#
# COMPACT_ATOMS: atom_id res chain seq x y z
N MET A 1 3.66 -7.08 -3.15
CA MET A 1 2.91 -6.35 -2.09
C MET A 1 1.42 -6.54 -2.31
N ALA A 2 0.62 -6.53 -1.25
CA ALA A 2 -0.83 -6.64 -1.37
C ALA A 2 -1.55 -5.85 -0.28
N VAL A 3 -2.77 -5.41 -0.57
CA VAL A 3 -3.69 -4.80 0.40
C VAL A 3 -4.88 -5.72 0.56
N CYS A 4 -5.32 -5.91 1.80
CA CYS A 4 -6.47 -6.74 2.13
C CYS A 4 -7.36 -6.07 3.18
N ASP A 5 -8.63 -6.46 3.22
CA ASP A 5 -9.53 -6.08 4.30
C ASP A 5 -9.22 -6.89 5.59
N ALA A 6 -9.92 -6.56 6.68
CA ALA A 6 -9.77 -7.25 7.96
C ALA A 6 -10.15 -8.74 7.93
N ARG A 7 -10.76 -9.23 6.83
CA ARG A 7 -11.11 -10.64 6.62
C ARG A 7 -10.10 -11.34 5.71
N TYR A 8 -8.95 -10.69 5.46
CA TYR A 8 -7.90 -11.18 4.55
C TYR A 8 -8.35 -11.33 3.09
N VAL A 9 -9.38 -10.59 2.67
CA VAL A 9 -9.76 -10.54 1.26
C VAL A 9 -8.86 -9.53 0.55
N PHE A 10 -8.02 -10.01 -0.38
CA PHE A 10 -7.13 -9.15 -1.15
C PHE A 10 -7.92 -8.26 -2.11
N THR A 11 -7.78 -6.94 -1.95
CA THR A 11 -8.42 -5.93 -2.79
C THR A 11 -7.48 -5.38 -3.85
N LEU A 12 -6.17 -5.49 -3.62
CA LEU A 12 -5.13 -5.11 -4.56
C LEU A 12 -3.89 -5.99 -4.40
N VAL A 13 -3.30 -6.38 -5.52
CA VAL A 13 -2.02 -7.09 -5.57
C VAL A 13 -1.10 -6.34 -6.52
N ASN A 14 0.09 -6.00 -6.02
CA ASN A 14 1.20 -5.50 -6.82
C ASN A 14 2.29 -6.57 -6.90
N VAL A 15 2.55 -7.05 -8.11
CA VAL A 15 3.52 -8.11 -8.41
C VAL A 15 4.93 -7.54 -8.50
N GLY A 16 5.46 -7.13 -7.34
CA GLY A 16 6.86 -6.76 -7.12
C GLY A 16 7.47 -5.78 -8.13
N ASP A 17 8.79 -5.68 -8.11
CA ASP A 17 9.57 -5.07 -9.18
C ASP A 17 10.73 -6.01 -9.54
N PHE A 18 11.25 -5.89 -10.75
CA PHE A 18 12.37 -6.73 -11.18
C PHE A 18 13.69 -6.29 -10.53
N GLY A 19 14.57 -7.25 -10.24
CA GLY A 19 15.92 -6.98 -9.73
C GLY A 19 16.04 -7.06 -8.20
N SER A 20 17.03 -6.36 -7.65
CA SER A 20 17.44 -6.45 -6.24
C SER A 20 16.91 -5.29 -5.38
N ASN A 21 15.68 -4.83 -5.66
CA ASN A 21 15.04 -3.78 -4.88
C ASN A 21 14.48 -4.36 -3.58
N ASN A 22 14.62 -3.62 -2.49
CA ASN A 22 14.01 -3.96 -1.22
C ASN A 22 12.51 -3.58 -1.21
N ASP A 23 11.76 -4.10 -0.24
CA ASP A 23 10.31 -3.85 -0.16
C ASP A 23 9.97 -2.36 -0.04
N SER A 24 10.79 -1.56 0.65
CA SER A 24 10.56 -0.11 0.76
C SER A 24 10.70 0.59 -0.59
N GLY A 25 11.75 0.27 -1.36
CA GLY A 25 11.95 0.83 -2.70
C GLY A 25 10.85 0.39 -3.67
N VAL A 26 10.39 -0.86 -3.57
CA VAL A 26 9.24 -1.35 -4.37
C VAL A 26 7.96 -0.59 -3.97
N LEU A 27 7.73 -0.34 -2.68
CA LEU A 27 6.59 0.44 -2.20
C LEU A 27 6.63 1.88 -2.71
N GLU A 28 7.71 2.61 -2.45
CA GLU A 28 7.89 4.02 -2.83
C GLU A 28 7.71 4.25 -4.34
N ASN A 29 8.18 3.30 -5.17
CA ASN A 29 8.09 3.43 -6.61
C ASN A 29 6.76 2.95 -7.21
N SER A 30 5.99 2.15 -6.46
CA SER A 30 4.71 1.63 -6.92
C SER A 30 3.62 2.70 -7.04
N THR A 31 2.65 2.47 -7.93
CA THR A 31 1.46 3.32 -8.06
C THR A 31 0.71 3.46 -6.73
N ILE A 32 0.60 2.35 -5.98
CA ILE A 32 -0.11 2.37 -4.71
C ILE A 32 0.65 3.14 -3.62
N GLY A 33 1.98 2.98 -3.51
CA GLY A 33 2.76 3.75 -2.54
C GLY A 33 2.72 5.24 -2.82
N LYS A 34 2.74 5.64 -4.10
CA LYS A 34 2.53 7.04 -4.51
C LYS A 34 1.14 7.55 -4.14
N ALA A 35 0.09 6.75 -4.35
CA ALA A 35 -1.27 7.12 -3.99
C ALA A 35 -1.47 7.25 -2.47
N PHE A 36 -0.80 6.43 -1.66
CA PHE A 36 -0.76 6.60 -0.20
C PHE A 36 -0.05 7.91 0.19
N ALA A 37 1.11 8.19 -0.39
CA ALA A 37 1.89 9.39 -0.08
C ALA A 37 1.20 10.69 -0.53
N SER A 38 0.33 10.63 -1.55
CA SER A 38 -0.44 11.77 -2.08
C SER A 38 -1.86 11.88 -1.51
N ASP A 39 -2.20 11.05 -0.52
CA ASP A 39 -3.53 11.01 0.13
C ASP A 39 -4.69 10.76 -0.85
N GLN A 40 -4.42 10.00 -1.92
CA GLN A 40 -5.38 9.68 -2.98
C GLN A 40 -6.12 8.35 -2.74
N MET A 41 -5.82 7.67 -1.63
CA MET A 41 -6.44 6.39 -1.29
C MET A 41 -7.81 6.54 -0.63
N GLY A 42 -8.17 7.75 -0.17
CA GLY A 42 -9.44 8.00 0.52
C GLY A 42 -9.54 7.23 1.84
N LEU A 43 -8.41 7.08 2.55
CA LEU A 43 -8.42 6.50 3.88
C LEU A 43 -9.11 7.46 4.86
N PRO A 44 -9.82 6.94 5.88
CA PRO A 44 -10.31 7.78 6.96
C PRO A 44 -9.13 8.39 7.72
N ASP A 45 -9.35 9.60 8.24
CA ASP A 45 -8.42 10.22 9.17
C ASP A 45 -8.16 9.31 10.38
N GLU A 46 -6.97 9.46 10.98
CA GLU A 46 -6.62 8.73 12.19
C GLU A 46 -7.68 8.94 13.27
N GLN A 47 -8.16 7.82 13.83
CA GLN A 47 -9.07 7.85 14.97
C GLN A 47 -8.27 7.48 16.21
N HIS A 48 -8.18 8.41 17.15
CA HIS A 48 -7.55 8.15 18.45
C HIS A 48 -8.44 7.15 19.21
N VAL A 49 -7.90 5.95 19.46
CA VAL A 49 -8.59 4.90 20.22
C VAL A 49 -8.09 4.98 21.66
N GLU A 50 -8.99 5.25 22.61
CA GLU A 50 -8.71 5.24 24.06
C GLU A 50 -8.40 3.84 24.61
#